data_AF-A0A746D9K1-F1
#
_entry.id   AF-A0A746D9K1-F1
#
_cell.length_a   1.000
_cell.length_b   1.000
_cell.length_c   1.000
_cell.angle_alpha   90.00
_cell.angle_beta   90.00
_cell.angle_gamma   90.00
#
_symmetry.space_group_name_H-M   'P 1'
#
loop_
_entity.id
_entity.type
_entity.pdbx_description
1 polymer ?
#
loop_
_entity_poly.entity_id
_entity_poly.type
_entity_poly.pdbx_seq_one_letter_code
_entity_poly.pdbx_strand_id
1 'polypeptide(L)' 'ARAEARADLRARYLAWREQWRKPDLRYGERCREIHQACRLRKSHIRAQYDDPALRKLHYHIAEVQRMQALIRL' A
#
# COMPACT_ATOMS: atom_id res chain seq x y z
N ALA A 1 -5.89 42.00 23.64
CA ALA A 1 -6.91 40.94 23.80
C ALA A 1 -7.35 40.28 22.48
N ARG A 2 -8.27 40.85 21.67
CA ARG A 2 -8.80 40.15 20.46
C ARG A 2 -7.78 40.01 19.31
N ALA A 3 -6.92 41.00 19.12
CA ALA A 3 -5.89 40.97 18.07
C ALA A 3 -4.80 39.94 18.36
N GLU A 4 -4.33 39.85 19.60
CA GLU A 4 -3.35 38.85 20.05
C GLU A 4 -3.88 37.43 19.92
N ALA A 5 -5.14 37.19 20.31
CA ALA A 5 -5.77 35.88 20.16
C ALA A 5 -5.87 35.43 18.68
N ARG A 6 -6.08 36.38 17.76
CA ARG A 6 -6.06 36.09 16.31
C ARG A 6 -4.65 35.79 15.80
N ALA A 7 -3.65 36.52 16.27
CA ALA A 7 -2.25 36.30 15.91
C ALA A 7 -1.76 34.93 16.39
N ASP A 8 -2.09 34.56 17.62
CA ASP A 8 -1.78 33.26 18.21
C ASP A 8 -2.45 32.10 17.45
N LEU A 9 -3.73 32.22 17.11
CA LEU A 9 -4.43 31.21 16.31
C LEU A 9 -3.79 31.04 14.93
N ARG A 10 -3.39 32.15 14.29
CA ARG A 10 -2.71 32.13 12.99
C ARG A 10 -1.33 31.48 13.08
N ALA A 11 -0.56 31.77 14.13
CA ALA A 11 0.74 31.15 14.37
C ALA A 11 0.60 29.62 14.55
N ARG A 12 -0.41 29.17 15.32
CA ARG A 12 -0.71 27.74 15.48
C ARG A 12 -1.10 27.05 14.18
N TYR A 13 -1.93 27.70 13.36
CA TYR A 13 -2.31 27.15 12.06
C TYR A 13 -1.12 27.04 11.10
N LEU A 14 -0.25 28.06 11.06
CA LEU A 14 0.95 28.04 10.22
C LEU A 14 1.92 26.94 10.67
N ALA A 15 2.17 26.82 11.98
CA ALA A 15 3.01 25.75 12.52
C ALA A 15 2.45 24.35 12.19
N TRP A 16 1.13 24.16 12.31
CA TRP A 16 0.48 22.91 11.90
C TRP A 16 0.64 22.66 10.39
N ARG A 17 0.44 23.68 9.56
CA ARG A 17 0.52 23.58 8.09
C ARG A 17 1.93 23.25 7.62
N GLU A 18 2.96 23.81 8.25
CA GLU A 18 4.37 23.51 7.94
C GLU A 18 4.74 22.07 8.31
N GLN A 19 4.18 21.55 9.41
CA GLN A 19 4.38 20.17 9.85
C GLN A 19 3.52 19.17 9.07
N TRP A 20 2.44 19.63 8.43
CA TRP A 20 1.53 18.78 7.69
C TRP A 20 2.19 18.23 6.42
N ARG A 21 2.48 16.92 6.43
CA ARG A 21 2.81 16.17 5.22
C ARG A 21 1.56 15.52 4.64
N LYS A 22 1.32 15.75 3.34
CA LYS A 22 0.26 15.06 2.61
C LYS A 22 0.54 13.55 2.63
N PRO A 23 -0.40 12.71 3.09
CA PRO A 23 -0.26 11.26 3.01
C PRO A 23 -0.10 10.78 1.57
N ASP A 24 0.63 9.68 1.36
CA ASP A 24 0.76 9.10 0.03
C ASP A 24 -0.59 8.54 -0.46
N LEU A 25 -1.22 9.28 -1.37
CA LEU A 25 -2.50 8.90 -1.98
C LEU A 25 -2.37 7.70 -2.91
N ARG A 26 -1.15 7.33 -3.32
CA ARG A 26 -0.91 6.20 -4.22
C ARG A 26 -0.82 4.86 -3.51
N TYR A 27 -0.83 4.84 -2.17
CA TYR A 27 -0.80 3.58 -1.41
C TYR A 27 -1.88 2.59 -1.86
N GLY A 28 -3.12 3.06 -2.06
CA GLY A 28 -4.21 2.22 -2.55
C GLY A 28 -4.03 1.71 -3.98
N GLU A 29 -3.39 2.50 -4.85
CA GLU A 29 -3.02 2.08 -6.21
C GLU A 29 -1.96 0.99 -6.17
N ARG A 30 -0.85 1.22 -5.45
CA ARG A 30 0.26 0.27 -5.33
C ARG A 30 -0.19 -1.06 -4.70
N CYS A 31 -1.06 -1.02 -3.69
CA CYS A 31 -1.69 -2.23 -3.15
C CYS A 31 -2.48 -2.99 -4.23
N ARG A 32 -3.30 -2.30 -5.03
CA ARG A 32 -4.08 -2.93 -6.11
C ARG A 32 -3.19 -3.58 -7.17
N GLU A 33 -2.08 -2.92 -7.53
CA GLU A 33 -1.07 -3.47 -8.46
C GLU A 33 -0.46 -4.78 -7.92
N ILE A 34 -0.08 -4.82 -6.64
CA ILE A 34 0.46 -6.04 -6.00
C ILE A 34 -0.56 -7.17 -6.04
N HIS A 35 -1.83 -6.88 -5.72
CA HIS A 35 -2.90 -7.88 -5.78
C HIS A 35 -3.13 -8.35 -7.22
N GLN A 36 -3.10 -7.45 -8.22
CA GLN A 36 -3.21 -7.82 -9.63
C GLN A 36 -2.05 -8.73 -10.06
N ALA A 37 -0.81 -8.38 -9.73
CA ALA A 37 0.37 -9.16 -10.06
C ALA A 37 0.27 -10.59 -9.48
N CYS A 38 -0.18 -10.73 -8.23
CA CYS A 38 -0.41 -12.04 -7.61
C CYS A 38 -1.51 -12.84 -8.34
N ARG A 39 -2.62 -12.20 -8.75
CA ARG A 39 -3.67 -12.87 -9.54
C ARG A 39 -3.15 -13.39 -10.88
N LEU A 40 -2.37 -12.57 -11.61
CA LEU A 40 -1.76 -12.97 -12.88
C LEU A 40 -0.74 -14.10 -12.71
N ARG A 41 0.05 -14.06 -11.62
CA ARG A 41 0.97 -15.16 -11.28
C ARG A 41 0.20 -16.47 -11.07
N LYS A 42 -0.89 -16.44 -10.29
CA LYS A 42 -1.72 -17.62 -10.02
C LYS A 42 -2.43 -18.15 -11.26
N SER A 43 -2.84 -17.29 -12.21
CA SER A 43 -3.39 -17.77 -13.49
C SER A 43 -2.34 -18.49 -14.32
N HIS A 44 -1.11 -17.97 -14.37
CA HIS A 44 0.00 -18.62 -15.06
C HIS A 44 0.36 -19.98 -14.43
N ILE A 45 0.45 -20.04 -13.09
CA ILE A 45 0.68 -21.29 -12.35
C ILE A 45 -0.39 -22.34 -12.70
N ARG A 46 -1.65 -21.93 -12.83
CA ARG A 46 -2.74 -22.85 -13.19
C ARG A 46 -2.59 -23.44 -14.60
N ALA A 47 -2.02 -22.67 -15.53
CA ALA A 47 -1.78 -23.12 -16.89
C ALA A 47 -0.48 -23.93 -17.05
N GLN A 48 0.50 -23.74 -16.17
CA GLN A 48 1.80 -24.42 -16.24
C GLN A 48 1.85 -25.76 -15.50
N TYR A 49 1.12 -25.89 -14.39
CA TYR A 49 1.26 -27.04 -13.49
C TYR A 49 -0.04 -27.85 -13.42
N ASP A 50 -0.05 -29.01 -14.08
CA ASP A 50 -1.17 -29.94 -14.06
C ASP A 50 -1.32 -30.67 -12.72
N ASP A 51 -0.20 -31.01 -12.05
CA ASP A 51 -0.23 -31.64 -10.73
C ASP A 51 -0.83 -30.69 -9.66
N PRO A 52 -1.94 -31.08 -9.00
CA PRO A 52 -2.56 -30.29 -7.94
C PRO A 52 -1.65 -30.00 -6.74
N ALA A 53 -0.79 -30.93 -6.34
CA ALA A 53 0.10 -30.77 -5.19
C ALA A 53 1.17 -29.71 -5.47
N LEU A 54 1.80 -29.79 -6.65
CA LEU A 54 2.77 -28.82 -7.12
C LEU A 54 2.13 -27.44 -7.31
N ARG A 55 0.93 -27.38 -7.91
CA ARG A 55 0.17 -26.13 -8.07
C ARG A 55 -0.12 -25.46 -6.72
N LYS A 56 -0.47 -26.24 -5.69
CA LYS A 56 -0.69 -25.73 -4.33
C LYS A 56 0.57 -25.11 -3.74
N LEU A 57 1.74 -25.76 -3.90
CA LEU A 57 3.02 -25.20 -3.47
C LEU A 57 3.30 -23.86 -4.16
N HIS A 58 3.12 -23.79 -5.48
CA HIS A 58 3.32 -22.55 -6.23
C HIS A 58 2.35 -21.43 -5.83
N TYR A 59 1.10 -21.76 -5.49
CA TYR A 59 0.16 -20.76 -4.94
C TYR A 59 0.63 -20.21 -3.60
N HIS A 60 1.16 -21.04 -2.71
CA HIS A 60 1.72 -20.57 -1.44
C HIS A 60 2.94 -19.67 -1.66
N ILE A 61 3.83 -20.02 -2.59
CA ILE A 61 4.98 -19.17 -2.96
C ILE A 61 4.50 -17.81 -3.47
N ALA A 62 3.52 -17.78 -4.38
CA ALA A 62 2.95 -16.53 -4.90
C ALA A 62 2.31 -15.67 -3.80
N GLU A 63 1.71 -16.30 -2.79
CA GLU A 63 1.11 -15.61 -1.65
C GLU A 63 2.18 -15.00 -0.72
N VAL A 64 3.25 -15.74 -0.43
CA VAL A 64 4.40 -15.22 0.34
C VAL A 64 5.04 -14.04 -0.39
N GLN A 65 5.24 -14.14 -1.70
CA GLN A 65 5.77 -13.04 -2.51
C GLN A 65 4.87 -11.80 -2.47
N ARG A 66 3.54 -11.99 -2.50
CA ARG A 66 2.57 -10.89 -2.34
C ARG A 66 2.71 -10.21 -0.97
N MET A 67 2.82 -10.99 0.10
CA MET A 67 2.99 -10.47 1.46
C MET A 67 4.32 -9.71 1.60
N GLN A 68 5.41 -10.23 1.05
CA GLN A 68 6.70 -9.54 1.01
C GLN A 68 6.62 -8.21 0.26
N ALA A 69 5.87 -8.14 -0.84
CA ALA A 69 5.65 -6.91 -1.57
C ALA A 69 4.84 -5.88 -0.75
N LEU A 70 3.79 -6.32 -0.03
CA LEU A 70 3.02 -5.43 0.85
C LEU A 70 3.85 -4.87 2.01
N ILE A 71 4.76 -5.66 2.59
CA ILE A 71 5.65 -5.21 3.68
C ILE A 71 6.61 -4.11 3.20
N ARG A 72 6.96 -4.11 1.91
CA ARG A 72 7.90 -3.15 1.31
C ARG A 72 7.24 -1.87 0.80
N LEU A 73 5.92 -1.73 0.91
CA LEU A 73 5.18 -0.53 0.46
C LEU A 73 5.30 0.67 1.38
#